data_AF-A0A830CS83-F1
#
_entry.id   AF-A0A830CS83-F1
#
_cell.length_a   1.000
_cell.length_b   1.000
_cell.length_c   1.000
_cell.angle_alpha   90.00
_cell.angle_beta   90.00
_cell.angle_gamma   90.00
#
_symmetry.space_group_name_H-M   'P 1'
#
loop_
_entity.id
_entity.type
_entity.pdbx_description
1 polymer ?
#
loop_
_entity_poly.entity_id
_entity_poly.type
_entity_poly.pdbx_seq_one_letter_code
_entity_poly.pdbx_strand_id
1 'polypeptide(L)'
;MRMRVGAGLAKGLSYLHNEANPRVIYRDLKPRNVLLGEEYHPKISDFGIAISALSNDRLSSVTVTQLMGTPPYWAPEGALTDRLSPKFDVYSFGVLLLEIIAGTVQLDSRRPRYVADWVTLQILINILKENYCFFYSFFLFFLNLASCIIIVMYGLR
;
A
#
# COMPACT_ATOMS: atom_id res chain seq x y z
N MET A 1 6.87 -8.11 15.78
CA MET A 1 5.55 -8.50 15.24
C MET A 1 5.09 -7.56 14.13
N ARG A 2 4.74 -6.28 14.42
CA ARG A 2 4.22 -5.31 13.43
C ARG A 2 5.08 -5.14 12.17
N MET A 3 6.40 -5.03 12.32
CA MET A 3 7.33 -4.95 11.18
C MET A 3 7.35 -6.22 10.32
N ARG A 4 7.14 -7.41 10.91
CA ARG A 4 7.04 -8.67 10.15
C ARG A 4 5.77 -8.71 9.31
N VAL A 5 4.65 -8.21 9.85
CA VAL A 5 3.40 -8.04 9.13
C VAL A 5 3.59 -7.09 7.95
N GLY A 6 4.20 -5.91 8.17
CA GLY A 6 4.50 -4.95 7.10
C GLY A 6 5.38 -5.55 5.99
N ALA A 7 6.46 -6.25 6.36
CA ALA A 7 7.35 -6.90 5.39
C ALA A 7 6.66 -8.02 4.60
N GLY A 8 5.86 -8.86 5.26
CA GLY A 8 5.12 -9.93 4.58
C GLY A 8 4.06 -9.40 3.62
N LEU A 9 3.37 -8.31 3.98
CA LEU A 9 2.44 -7.62 3.09
C LEU A 9 3.14 -6.99 1.88
N ALA A 10 4.28 -6.33 2.09
CA ALA A 10 5.09 -5.78 1.00
C ALA A 10 5.53 -6.89 0.02
N LYS A 11 5.94 -8.05 0.54
CA LYS A 11 6.29 -9.21 -0.28
C LYS A 11 5.10 -9.74 -1.08
N GLY A 12 3.94 -9.91 -0.42
CA GLY A 12 2.72 -10.35 -1.09
C GLY A 12 2.28 -9.40 -2.20
N LEU A 13 2.35 -8.08 -1.94
CA LEU A 13 1.98 -7.07 -2.93
C LEU A 13 2.98 -7.00 -4.09
N SER A 14 4.28 -7.11 -3.81
CA SER A 14 5.33 -7.20 -4.83
C SER A 14 5.12 -8.42 -5.75
N TYR A 15 4.74 -9.57 -5.18
CA TYR A 15 4.42 -10.77 -5.96
C TYR A 15 3.27 -10.49 -6.95
N LEU A 16 2.16 -9.91 -6.47
CA LEU A 16 1.01 -9.56 -7.32
C LEU A 16 1.40 -8.62 -8.47
N HIS A 17 2.27 -7.64 -8.21
CA HIS A 17 2.64 -6.62 -9.20
C HIS A 17 3.69 -7.08 -10.21
N ASN A 18 4.63 -7.94 -9.80
CA ASN A 18 5.84 -8.23 -10.58
C ASN A 18 5.96 -9.68 -11.04
N GLU A 19 5.47 -10.64 -10.24
CA GLU A 19 5.69 -12.07 -10.45
C GLU A 19 4.41 -12.81 -10.90
N ALA A 20 3.24 -12.36 -10.44
CA ALA A 20 1.97 -12.91 -10.87
C ALA A 20 1.80 -12.75 -12.39
N ASN A 21 1.31 -13.80 -13.04
CA ASN A 21 1.02 -13.80 -14.46
C ASN A 21 -0.42 -14.29 -14.70
N PRO A 22 -1.33 -13.41 -15.14
CA PRO A 22 -1.13 -11.97 -15.36
C PRO A 22 -0.83 -11.17 -14.07
N ARG A 23 -0.22 -9.99 -14.21
CA ARG A 23 0.01 -9.05 -13.09
C ARG A 23 -1.32 -8.58 -12.52
N VAL A 24 -1.40 -8.40 -11.22
CA VAL A 24 -2.63 -8.08 -10.49
C VAL A 24 -2.49 -6.73 -9.77
N ILE A 25 -3.45 -5.83 -9.95
CA ILE A 25 -3.65 -4.66 -9.08
C ILE A 25 -4.76 -5.01 -8.09
N TYR A 26 -4.46 -4.99 -6.79
CA TYR A 26 -5.32 -5.55 -5.75
C TYR A 26 -6.48 -4.64 -5.33
N ARG A 27 -6.26 -3.32 -5.27
CA ARG A 27 -7.24 -2.23 -5.12
C ARG A 27 -7.96 -2.06 -3.79
N ASP A 28 -7.88 -3.01 -2.86
CA ASP A 28 -8.60 -2.92 -1.57
C ASP A 28 -7.73 -3.22 -0.35
N LEU A 29 -6.47 -2.77 -0.36
CA LEU A 29 -5.55 -3.03 0.75
C LEU A 29 -5.94 -2.22 1.99
N LYS A 30 -6.42 -2.94 3.02
CA LYS A 30 -6.91 -2.41 4.28
C LYS A 30 -6.79 -3.45 5.41
N PRO A 31 -6.86 -3.06 6.69
CA PRO A 31 -6.68 -3.98 7.82
C PRO A 31 -7.63 -5.19 7.77
N ARG A 32 -8.89 -4.97 7.36
CA ARG A 32 -9.90 -6.04 7.27
C ARG A 32 -9.52 -7.16 6.30
N ASN A 33 -8.74 -6.85 5.27
CA ASN A 33 -8.35 -7.81 4.24
C ASN A 33 -6.96 -8.42 4.49
N VAL A 34 -6.33 -8.09 5.62
CA VAL A 34 -5.09 -8.70 6.08
C VAL A 34 -5.39 -9.75 7.13
N LEU A 35 -5.23 -11.02 6.75
CA LEU A 35 -5.36 -12.14 7.68
C LEU A 35 -4.01 -12.45 8.31
N LEU A 36 -4.00 -12.78 9.59
CA LEU A 36 -2.80 -13.22 10.31
C LEU A 36 -2.91 -14.71 10.58
N GLY A 37 -2.00 -15.48 9.98
CA GLY A 37 -1.84 -16.90 10.28
C GLY A 37 -0.92 -17.13 11.47
N GLU A 38 -0.47 -18.38 11.59
CA GLU A 38 0.52 -18.77 12.59
C GLU A 38 1.79 -17.90 12.51
N GLU A 39 2.37 -17.64 13.68
CA GLU A 39 3.56 -16.79 13.84
C GLU A 39 3.43 -15.37 13.24
N TYR A 40 2.20 -14.88 13.06
CA TYR A 40 1.90 -13.57 12.46
C TYR A 40 2.32 -13.44 10.99
N HIS A 41 2.32 -14.55 10.25
CA HIS A 41 2.48 -14.51 8.81
C HIS A 41 1.24 -13.84 8.16
N PRO A 42 1.39 -12.66 7.53
CA PRO A 42 0.27 -11.97 6.93
C PRO A 42 -0.13 -12.62 5.60
N LYS A 43 -1.43 -12.62 5.31
CA LYS A 43 -1.99 -13.03 4.03
C LYS A 43 -2.96 -11.95 3.52
N ILE A 44 -2.80 -11.57 2.27
CA ILE A 44 -3.77 -10.71 1.57
C ILE A 44 -4.96 -11.60 1.18
N SER A 45 -6.17 -11.16 1.49
CA SER A 45 -7.43 -11.88 1.23
C SER A 45 -8.39 -11.03 0.41
N ASP A 46 -9.57 -11.54 0.04
CA ASP A 46 -10.62 -10.80 -0.68
C ASP A 46 -10.14 -10.11 -1.98
N PHE A 47 -10.03 -10.89 -3.04
CA PHE A 47 -9.64 -10.42 -4.38
C PHE A 47 -10.85 -10.00 -5.24
N GLY A 48 -12.04 -9.80 -4.63
CA GLY A 48 -13.29 -9.61 -5.36
C GLY A 48 -13.33 -8.40 -6.30
N ILE A 49 -12.45 -7.41 -6.08
CA ILE A 49 -12.30 -6.22 -6.92
C ILE A 49 -10.90 -6.05 -7.52
N ALA A 50 -10.04 -7.06 -7.35
CA ALA A 50 -8.71 -7.05 -7.94
C ALA A 50 -8.83 -7.16 -9.47
N ILE A 51 -7.93 -6.50 -10.18
CA ILE A 51 -7.90 -6.51 -11.65
C ILE A 51 -6.59 -7.10 -12.13
N SER A 52 -6.67 -7.94 -13.15
CA SER A 52 -5.48 -8.49 -13.82
C SER A 52 -5.19 -7.70 -15.09
N ALA A 53 -3.94 -7.35 -15.33
CA ALA A 53 -3.50 -6.84 -16.62
C ALA A 53 -3.68 -7.93 -17.69
N LEU A 54 -4.08 -7.58 -18.92
CA LEU A 54 -4.14 -8.56 -20.00
C LEU A 54 -2.73 -9.13 -20.24
N SER A 55 -2.63 -10.43 -20.51
CA SER A 55 -1.38 -11.21 -20.56
C SER A 55 -0.32 -10.70 -21.55
N ASN A 56 -0.68 -9.80 -22.46
CA ASN A 56 0.22 -9.20 -23.45
C ASN A 56 0.55 -7.73 -23.19
N ASP A 57 -0.04 -7.11 -22.16
CA ASP A 57 0.13 -5.69 -21.90
C ASP A 57 1.22 -5.46 -20.84
N ARG A 58 2.41 -5.04 -21.31
CA ARG A 58 3.45 -4.46 -20.46
C ARG A 58 3.04 -3.10 -19.87
N LEU A 59 1.77 -2.71 -19.98
CA LEU A 59 1.33 -1.38 -19.63
C LEU A 59 1.42 -1.15 -18.12
N SER A 60 2.02 -0.01 -17.78
CA SER A 60 2.15 0.54 -16.44
C SER A 60 0.81 0.88 -15.77
N SER A 61 -0.31 0.84 -16.51
CA SER A 61 -1.65 1.20 -16.04
C SER A 61 -2.75 0.49 -16.82
N VAL A 62 -3.89 0.25 -16.17
CA VAL A 62 -5.11 -0.36 -16.70
C VAL A 62 -6.25 0.65 -16.62
N THR A 63 -7.02 0.82 -17.69
CA THR A 63 -8.22 1.66 -17.68
C THR A 63 -9.35 0.96 -16.93
N VAL A 64 -9.99 1.64 -15.98
CA VAL A 64 -11.09 1.14 -15.16
C VAL A 64 -12.33 2.01 -15.38
N THR A 65 -13.50 1.38 -15.45
CA THR A 65 -14.78 2.08 -15.61
C THR A 65 -15.24 2.77 -14.33
N GLN A 66 -14.80 2.28 -13.18
CA GLN A 66 -15.16 2.80 -11.87
C GLN A 66 -14.03 2.57 -10.86
N LEU A 67 -13.79 3.57 -10.02
CA LEU A 67 -12.98 3.41 -8.82
C LEU A 67 -13.72 2.54 -7.80
N MET A 68 -13.03 1.51 -7.33
CA MET A 68 -13.53 0.54 -6.34
C MET A 68 -12.46 0.39 -5.27
N GLY A 69 -12.89 -0.05 -4.08
CA GLY A 69 -12.05 -0.19 -2.90
C GLY A 69 -12.60 0.67 -1.76
N THR A 70 -11.79 0.85 -0.73
CA THR A 70 -12.20 1.55 0.50
C THR A 70 -11.66 2.98 0.52
N PRO A 71 -12.52 4.04 0.51
CA PRO A 71 -12.10 5.42 0.23
C PRO A 71 -10.93 5.99 1.04
N PRO A 72 -10.79 5.73 2.37
CA PRO A 72 -9.62 6.18 3.14
C PRO A 72 -8.26 5.67 2.63
N TYR A 73 -8.24 4.57 1.88
CA TYR A 73 -7.01 3.96 1.35
C TYR A 73 -6.80 4.29 -0.14
N TRP A 74 -7.68 5.09 -0.76
CA TRP A 74 -7.57 5.43 -2.17
C TRP A 74 -6.41 6.38 -2.44
N ALA A 75 -5.62 6.02 -3.44
CA ALA A 75 -4.60 6.92 -3.97
C ALA A 75 -5.26 8.11 -4.70
N PRO A 76 -4.68 9.32 -4.61
CA PRO A 76 -5.26 10.53 -5.18
C PRO A 76 -5.51 10.43 -6.68
N GLU A 77 -4.63 9.75 -7.42
CA GLU A 77 -4.76 9.54 -8.86
C GLU A 77 -5.99 8.70 -9.25
N GLY A 78 -6.45 7.82 -8.35
CA GLY A 78 -7.64 6.99 -8.60
C GLY A 78 -8.93 7.80 -8.62
N ALA A 79 -8.97 8.95 -7.95
CA ALA A 79 -10.11 9.87 -7.99
C ALA A 79 -10.05 10.86 -9.17
N LEU A 80 -8.88 10.99 -9.80
CA LEU A 80 -8.61 11.99 -10.84
C LEU A 80 -8.54 11.39 -12.25
N THR A 81 -8.29 10.09 -12.36
CA THR A 81 -8.05 9.42 -13.64
C THR A 81 -8.78 8.08 -13.68
N ASP A 82 -9.13 7.65 -14.89
CA ASP A 82 -9.66 6.30 -15.15
C ASP A 82 -8.53 5.26 -15.31
N ARG A 83 -7.26 5.64 -15.12
CA ARG A 83 -6.10 4.78 -15.31
C ARG A 83 -5.51 4.38 -13.97
N LEU A 84 -5.70 3.13 -13.60
CA LEU A 84 -5.14 2.57 -12.37
C LEU A 84 -3.80 1.90 -12.63
N SER A 85 -2.81 2.15 -11.78
CA SER A 85 -1.52 1.48 -11.84
C SER A 85 -1.24 0.72 -10.55
N PRO A 86 -0.23 -0.17 -10.52
CA PRO A 86 0.23 -0.78 -9.27
C PRO A 86 0.58 0.23 -8.17
N LYS A 87 0.86 1.50 -8.53
CA LYS A 87 1.13 2.59 -7.56
C LYS A 87 -0.07 2.89 -6.66
N PHE A 88 -1.28 2.60 -7.12
CA PHE A 88 -2.49 2.73 -6.30
C PHE A 88 -2.39 1.87 -5.03
N ASP A 89 -1.99 0.61 -5.17
CA ASP A 89 -1.83 -0.29 -4.01
C ASP A 89 -0.64 0.10 -3.13
N VAL A 90 0.42 0.68 -3.73
CA VAL A 90 1.58 1.19 -2.97
C VAL A 90 1.16 2.32 -2.03
N TYR A 91 0.29 3.22 -2.50
CA TYR A 91 -0.30 4.25 -1.65
C TYR A 91 -1.14 3.63 -0.52
N SER A 92 -2.05 2.71 -0.84
CA SER A 92 -2.87 2.02 0.17
C SER A 92 -2.01 1.28 1.20
N PHE A 93 -0.90 0.67 0.77
CA PHE A 93 0.08 0.04 1.66
C PHE A 93 0.74 1.05 2.60
N GLY A 94 1.10 2.24 2.11
CA GLY A 94 1.63 3.32 2.95
C GLY A 94 0.66 3.72 4.06
N VAL A 95 -0.63 3.92 3.71
CA VAL A 95 -1.69 4.22 4.69
C VAL A 95 -1.81 3.10 5.73
N LEU A 96 -1.89 1.85 5.28
CA LEU A 96 -1.99 0.67 6.17
C LEU A 96 -0.76 0.51 7.06
N LEU A 97 0.44 0.75 6.54
CA LEU A 97 1.68 0.63 7.31
C LEU A 97 1.72 1.65 8.44
N LEU A 98 1.24 2.87 8.21
CA LEU A 98 1.12 3.89 9.25
C LEU A 98 0.14 3.46 10.34
N GLU A 99 -1.01 2.89 9.98
CA GLU A 99 -1.96 2.34 10.96
C GLU A 99 -1.34 1.22 11.80
N ILE A 100 -0.57 0.33 11.16
CA ILE A 100 0.16 -0.75 11.84
C ILE A 100 1.16 -0.17 12.83
N ILE A 101 1.93 0.86 12.45
CA ILE A 101 2.93 1.50 13.31
C ILE A 101 2.26 2.25 14.46
N ALA A 102 1.27 3.10 14.18
CA ALA A 102 0.53 3.87 15.16
C ALA A 102 -0.28 2.97 16.13
N GLY A 103 -0.71 1.80 15.69
CA GLY A 103 -1.59 0.93 16.48
C GLY A 103 -3.02 1.47 16.60
N THR A 104 -3.41 2.34 15.68
CA THR A 104 -4.73 2.94 15.55
C THR A 104 -5.24 2.69 14.13
N VAL A 105 -6.54 2.39 13.99
CA VAL A 105 -7.19 2.18 12.69
C VAL A 105 -8.01 3.43 12.37
N GLN A 106 -7.89 3.96 11.16
CA GLN A 106 -8.60 5.19 10.74
C GLN A 106 -10.12 5.08 10.85
N LEU A 107 -10.66 3.86 10.75
CA LEU A 107 -12.10 3.57 10.83
C LEU A 107 -12.57 3.16 12.24
N ASP A 108 -11.75 3.25 13.29
CA ASP A 108 -12.22 2.93 14.65
C ASP A 108 -13.14 4.03 15.18
N SER A 109 -14.46 3.82 15.04
CA SER A 109 -15.50 4.72 15.52
C SER A 109 -15.61 4.79 17.06
N ARG A 110 -14.88 3.93 17.79
CA ARG A 110 -14.92 3.86 19.27
C ARG A 110 -13.82 4.68 19.94
N ARG A 111 -12.84 5.17 19.18
CA ARG A 111 -11.81 6.09 19.68
C ARG A 111 -12.15 7.51 19.21
N PRO A 112 -12.08 8.54 20.08
CA PRO A 112 -12.19 9.91 19.62
C PRO A 112 -11.16 10.11 18.51
N ARG A 113 -11.58 10.67 17.37
CA ARG A 113 -10.70 11.02 16.26
C ARG A 113 -9.66 11.99 16.82
N TYR A 114 -8.54 11.49 17.32
CA TYR A 114 -7.50 12.33 17.88
C TYR A 114 -6.99 13.20 16.72
N VAL A 115 -7.23 14.50 16.88
CA VAL A 115 -6.99 15.55 15.89
C VAL A 115 -5.49 15.66 15.56
N ALA A 116 -4.60 15.14 16.42
CA ALA A 116 -3.18 15.02 16.14
C ALA A 116 -2.88 13.99 15.03
N ASP A 117 -3.43 12.78 15.09
CA ASP A 117 -3.17 11.72 14.11
C ASP A 117 -3.81 12.03 12.75
N TRP A 118 -5.00 12.63 12.73
CA TRP A 118 -5.66 13.04 11.49
C TRP A 118 -4.93 14.18 10.79
N VAL A 119 -4.40 15.15 11.53
CA VAL A 119 -3.59 16.24 10.95
C VAL A 119 -2.25 15.69 10.46
N THR A 120 -1.60 14.77 11.19
CA THR A 120 -0.37 14.12 10.72
C THR A 120 -0.63 13.25 9.49
N LEU A 121 -1.72 12.49 9.45
CA LEU A 121 -2.14 11.72 8.28
C LEU A 121 -2.50 12.64 7.11
N GLN A 122 -3.18 13.77 7.32
CA GLN A 122 -3.51 14.71 6.24
C GLN A 122 -2.29 15.45 5.72
N ILE A 123 -1.35 15.83 6.60
CA ILE A 123 -0.06 16.39 6.22
C ILE A 123 0.73 15.34 5.43
N LEU A 124 0.76 14.08 5.86
CA LEU A 124 1.47 13.03 5.15
C LEU A 124 0.81 12.65 3.84
N ILE A 125 -0.53 12.62 3.78
CA ILE A 125 -1.32 12.44 2.55
C ILE A 125 -1.08 13.60 1.59
N ASN A 126 -0.97 14.84 2.08
CA ASN A 126 -0.58 15.99 1.26
C ASN A 126 0.88 15.91 0.79
N ILE A 127 1.80 15.40 1.63
CA ILE A 127 3.19 15.11 1.23
C ILE A 127 3.25 14.00 0.17
N LEU A 128 2.44 12.94 0.30
CA LEU A 128 2.31 11.85 -0.67
C LEU A 128 1.70 12.34 -1.99
N LYS A 129 0.78 13.31 -1.94
CA LYS A 129 0.17 13.95 -3.11
C LYS A 129 1.15 14.84 -3.88
N GLU A 130 2.00 15.60 -3.19
CA GLU A 130 2.85 16.60 -3.84
C GLU A 130 4.29 16.14 -4.10
N ASN A 131 4.80 15.12 -3.40
CA ASN A 131 6.21 14.75 -3.50
C ASN A 131 6.44 13.23 -3.41
N TYR A 132 6.18 12.54 -4.53
CA TYR A 132 6.64 11.16 -4.75
C TYR A 132 8.14 10.94 -4.43
N CYS A 133 8.95 12.00 -4.50
CA CYS A 133 10.39 12.00 -4.18
C CYS A 133 10.69 12.18 -2.67
N PHE A 134 9.84 12.88 -1.92
CA PHE A 134 10.04 13.10 -0.48
C PHE A 134 9.71 11.84 0.33
N PHE A 135 8.83 10.98 -0.21
CA PHE A 135 8.62 9.63 0.31
C PHE A 135 9.94 8.84 0.31
N TYR A 136 10.76 8.91 -0.75
CA TYR A 136 12.08 8.27 -0.74
C TYR A 136 12.96 8.78 0.40
N SER A 137 13.06 10.09 0.64
CA SER A 137 13.92 10.63 1.72
C SER A 137 13.40 10.38 3.14
N PHE A 138 12.10 10.48 3.38
CA PHE A 138 11.50 10.22 4.70
C PHE A 138 11.43 8.71 5.00
N PHE A 139 11.16 7.90 3.97
CA PHE A 139 11.29 6.45 4.03
C PHE A 139 12.76 6.06 4.18
N LEU A 140 13.73 6.74 3.53
CA LEU A 140 15.19 6.53 3.70
C LEU A 140 15.66 6.84 5.12
N PHE A 141 15.05 7.83 5.79
CA PHE A 141 15.32 8.13 7.19
C PHE A 141 14.88 6.97 8.12
N PHE A 142 13.72 6.35 7.86
CA PHE A 142 13.30 5.13 8.55
C PHE A 142 13.99 3.84 8.04
N LEU A 143 14.46 3.84 6.78
CA LEU A 143 15.23 2.76 6.15
C LEU A 143 16.73 2.86 6.43
N ASN A 144 17.27 3.84 7.16
CA ASN A 144 18.66 3.73 7.63
C ASN A 144 18.84 2.59 8.64
N LEU A 145 17.73 2.04 9.15
CA LEU A 145 17.68 0.73 9.83
C LEU A 145 17.51 -0.46 8.85
N ALA A 146 17.18 -0.20 7.59
CA ALA A 146 16.86 -1.14 6.52
C ALA A 146 17.76 -1.00 5.27
N SER A 147 18.92 -0.33 5.39
CA SER A 147 19.96 -0.32 4.37
C SER A 147 20.43 -1.74 4.03
N CYS A 148 20.28 -2.68 4.97
CA CYS A 148 20.49 -4.11 4.73
C CYS A 148 19.43 -4.76 3.83
N ILE A 149 18.22 -4.21 3.73
CA ILE A 149 17.10 -4.83 3.00
C ILE A 149 17.06 -4.34 1.55
N ILE A 150 17.40 -3.07 1.28
CA ILE A 150 17.41 -2.52 -0.09
C ILE A 150 18.59 -3.06 -0.91
N ILE A 151 19.76 -3.22 -0.29
CA ILE A 151 20.94 -3.85 -0.95
C ILE A 151 20.64 -5.31 -1.31
N VAL A 152 19.83 -6.01 -0.50
CA VAL A 152 19.43 -7.40 -0.75
C VAL A 152 18.27 -7.50 -1.75
N MET A 153 17.36 -6.53 -1.80
CA MET A 153 16.13 -6.63 -2.63
C MET A 153 16.25 -6.06 -4.05
N TYR A 154 17.18 -5.15 -4.34
CA TYR A 154 17.29 -4.53 -5.68
C TYR A 154 18.50 -4.93 -6.50
N GLY A 155 19.43 -5.74 -5.97
CA GLY A 155 20.51 -6.34 -6.76
C GLY A 155 21.35 -5.35 -7.59
N LEU A 156 21.41 -4.08 -7.17
CA LEU A 156 22.29 -3.09 -7.77
C LEU A 156 23.70 -3.40 -7.27
N ARG A 157 24.51 -4.02 -8.15
CA ARG A 157 25.96 -4.02 -8.02
C ARG A 157 26.51 -2.62 -8.24
#